data_AF-A0A972VXZ7-F1
#
_entry.id   AF-A0A972VXZ7-F1
#
_cell.length_a   1.000
_cell.length_b   1.000
_cell.length_c   1.000
_cell.angle_alpha   90.00
_cell.angle_beta   90.00
_cell.angle_gamma   90.00
#
_symmetry.space_group_name_H-M   'P 1'
#
loop_
_entity.id
_entity.type
_entity.pdbx_description
1 polymer ?
#
loop_
_entity_poly.entity_id
_entity_poly.type
_entity_poly.pdbx_seq_one_letter_code
_entity_poly.pdbx_strand_id
1 'polypeptide(L)'
;MTISLPECCETTPDLLDAAASSFGDKVFVDDNGLSYSFNTIRQQCRRVAAALIASGFSAGDRAAIWAPNIHQWVTAALAIQYAGGVLVTINTRYKGAEAAQILRSGQVSTLFCIGHFLDQDYPGLLAEQSLPDLHQTIVIGQSSVQTQTTWDDFCQQGEDYLAQHGPELVDRRARAVQANDISDLLFTSGTTGSPKGVMTAHGQNLATFRQWTEILGLNADDRYLVINPFFHSFGYKAGILACLMRGATLLPHQVFDADIILARIQHEAITVLPGPPTLFQSLLASPNRQN
;
A
#
# COMPACT_ATOMS: atom_id res chain seq x y z
N MET A 1 -9.85 -25.63 10.66
CA MET A 1 -10.98 -25.00 9.95
C MET A 1 -10.39 -23.89 9.11
N THR A 2 -10.39 -24.03 7.79
CA THR A 2 -9.92 -22.98 6.87
C THR A 2 -10.93 -21.84 6.95
N ILE A 3 -10.58 -20.73 7.58
CA ILE A 3 -11.43 -19.53 7.61
C ILE A 3 -11.39 -18.95 6.19
N SER A 4 -12.46 -19.17 5.42
CA SER A 4 -12.63 -18.57 4.11
C SER A 4 -13.38 -17.26 4.24
N LEU A 5 -12.85 -16.18 3.66
CA LEU A 5 -13.59 -14.93 3.55
C LEU A 5 -14.87 -15.10 2.72
N PRO A 6 -15.91 -14.27 2.95
CA PRO A 6 -17.09 -14.26 2.11
C PRO A 6 -16.69 -14.06 0.64
N GLU A 7 -17.21 -14.90 -0.26
CA GLU A 7 -16.96 -14.77 -1.71
C GLU A 7 -17.48 -13.43 -2.27
N CYS A 8 -18.33 -12.70 -1.52
CA CYS A 8 -19.02 -11.49 -1.96
C CYS A 8 -18.27 -10.17 -1.74
N CYS A 9 -17.02 -10.16 -1.27
CA CYS A 9 -16.27 -8.90 -1.19
C CYS A 9 -15.93 -8.39 -2.59
N GLU A 10 -16.57 -7.32 -3.03
CA GLU A 10 -16.37 -6.71 -4.35
C GLU A 10 -15.54 -5.42 -4.30
N THR A 11 -15.29 -4.89 -3.11
CA THR A 11 -14.49 -3.67 -2.89
C THR A 11 -13.34 -3.89 -1.91
N THR A 12 -12.26 -3.11 -2.04
CA THR A 12 -11.13 -3.20 -1.10
C THR A 12 -11.55 -2.83 0.33
N PRO A 13 -12.38 -1.81 0.56
CA PRO A 13 -12.89 -1.52 1.91
C PRO A 13 -13.69 -2.69 2.50
N ASP A 14 -14.60 -3.31 1.74
CA ASP A 14 -15.36 -4.48 2.22
C ASP A 14 -14.43 -5.66 2.51
N LEU A 15 -13.41 -5.87 1.67
CA LEU A 15 -12.42 -6.91 1.88
C LEU A 15 -11.62 -6.69 3.17
N LEU A 16 -11.23 -5.45 3.47
CA LEU A 16 -10.54 -5.11 4.71
C LEU A 16 -11.42 -5.39 5.94
N ASP A 17 -12.69 -4.99 5.90
CA ASP A 17 -13.64 -5.22 6.98
C ASP A 17 -13.92 -6.70 7.20
N ALA A 18 -14.12 -7.46 6.12
CA ALA A 18 -14.30 -8.90 6.18
C ALA A 18 -13.06 -9.62 6.71
N ALA A 19 -11.85 -9.21 6.28
CA ALA A 19 -10.59 -9.78 6.74
C ALA A 19 -10.36 -9.52 8.23
N ALA A 20 -10.60 -8.30 8.70
CA ALA A 20 -10.52 -7.99 10.13
C ALA A 20 -11.54 -8.79 10.95
N SER A 21 -12.78 -8.92 10.48
CA SER A 21 -13.80 -9.72 11.17
C SER A 21 -13.46 -11.21 11.22
N SER A 22 -12.76 -11.73 10.21
CA SER A 22 -12.51 -13.17 10.06
C SER A 22 -11.20 -13.61 10.71
N PHE A 23 -10.14 -12.80 10.59
CA PHE A 23 -8.80 -13.13 11.07
C PHE A 23 -8.42 -12.39 12.36
N GLY A 24 -9.16 -11.35 12.73
CA GLY A 24 -9.05 -10.65 14.02
C GLY A 24 -7.63 -10.20 14.34
N ASP A 25 -7.08 -10.76 15.43
CA ASP A 25 -5.77 -10.38 15.96
C ASP A 25 -4.60 -11.16 15.32
N LYS A 26 -4.85 -11.98 14.29
CA LYS A 26 -3.78 -12.58 13.48
C LYS A 26 -2.92 -11.48 12.84
N VAL A 27 -1.61 -11.68 12.83
CA VAL A 27 -0.67 -10.76 12.17
C VAL A 27 -0.95 -10.70 10.67
N PHE A 28 -1.29 -9.51 10.18
CA PHE A 28 -1.43 -9.22 8.76
C PHE A 28 -0.13 -8.66 8.18
N VAL A 29 0.51 -7.69 8.84
CA VAL A 29 1.77 -7.08 8.37
C VAL A 29 2.84 -7.25 9.44
N ASP A 30 3.99 -7.81 9.06
CA ASP A 30 5.20 -7.89 9.90
C ASP A 30 6.32 -7.13 9.18
N ASP A 31 6.58 -5.91 9.65
CA ASP A 31 7.57 -4.99 9.08
C ASP A 31 8.77 -4.89 10.03
N ASN A 32 9.76 -5.74 9.80
CA ASN A 32 11.02 -5.79 10.57
C ASN A 32 10.80 -5.94 12.09
N GLY A 33 9.91 -6.85 12.49
CA GLY A 33 9.59 -7.11 13.90
C GLY A 33 8.46 -6.24 14.47
N LEU A 34 7.99 -5.23 13.72
CA LEU A 34 6.75 -4.52 14.03
C LEU A 34 5.57 -5.29 13.43
N SER A 35 4.81 -5.97 14.28
CA SER A 35 3.67 -6.78 13.89
C SER A 35 2.34 -6.04 14.07
N TYR A 36 1.55 -5.99 13.01
CA TYR A 36 0.22 -5.39 12.97
C TYR A 36 -0.81 -6.45 12.60
N SER A 37 -1.84 -6.62 13.42
CA SER A 37 -2.94 -7.54 13.12
C SER A 37 -3.89 -7.01 12.05
N PHE A 38 -4.78 -7.85 11.52
CA PHE A 38 -5.86 -7.40 10.64
C PHE A 38 -6.72 -6.33 11.31
N ASN A 39 -7.07 -6.52 12.59
CA ASN A 39 -7.78 -5.51 13.39
C ASN A 39 -6.99 -4.21 13.51
N THR A 40 -5.70 -4.28 13.83
CA THR A 40 -4.86 -3.08 13.98
C THR A 40 -4.74 -2.32 12.66
N ILE A 41 -4.49 -3.00 11.54
CA ILE A 41 -4.43 -2.35 10.23
C ILE A 41 -5.77 -1.72 9.87
N ARG A 42 -6.91 -2.40 10.11
CA ARG A 42 -8.24 -1.80 9.88
C ARG A 42 -8.45 -0.53 10.69
N GLN A 43 -8.09 -0.54 11.98
CA GLN A 43 -8.20 0.65 12.84
C GLN A 43 -7.32 1.80 12.34
N GLN A 44 -6.06 1.50 11.97
CA GLN A 44 -5.16 2.49 11.37
C GLN A 44 -5.71 3.04 10.05
N CYS A 45 -6.30 2.20 9.21
CA CYS A 45 -6.92 2.63 7.95
C CYS A 45 -8.09 3.58 8.20
N ARG A 46 -8.96 3.29 9.18
CA ARG A 46 -10.06 4.18 9.58
C ARG A 46 -9.54 5.53 10.09
N ARG A 47 -8.46 5.52 10.88
CA ARG A 47 -7.81 6.74 11.38
C ARG A 47 -7.24 7.60 10.25
N VAL A 48 -6.48 7.00 9.33
CA VAL A 48 -5.91 7.72 8.18
C VAL A 48 -7.01 8.19 7.22
N ALA A 49 -8.07 7.41 7.01
CA ALA A 49 -9.23 7.83 6.23
C ALA A 49 -9.98 9.02 6.88
N ALA A 50 -10.10 9.03 8.20
CA ALA A 50 -10.65 10.16 8.94
C ALA A 50 -9.80 11.43 8.77
N ALA A 51 -8.48 11.31 8.83
CA ALA A 51 -7.56 12.42 8.60
C ALA A 51 -7.69 12.99 7.17
N LEU A 52 -7.79 12.11 6.16
CA LEU A 52 -8.07 12.52 4.77
C LEU A 52 -9.37 13.34 4.70
N ILE A 53 -10.45 12.84 5.30
CA ILE A 53 -11.75 13.54 5.34
C ILE A 53 -11.64 14.89 6.06
N ALA A 54 -10.92 14.94 7.19
CA ALA A 54 -10.69 16.17 7.94
C ALA A 54 -9.92 17.22 7.13
N SER A 55 -9.01 16.77 6.26
CA SER A 55 -8.29 17.63 5.30
C SER A 55 -9.09 18.01 4.04
N GLY A 56 -10.37 17.64 3.96
CA GLY A 56 -11.25 17.98 2.84
C GLY A 56 -11.17 17.02 1.64
N PHE A 57 -10.48 15.88 1.77
CA PHE A 57 -10.43 14.85 0.74
C PHE A 57 -11.85 14.31 0.47
N SER A 58 -12.25 14.24 -0.80
CA SER A 58 -13.57 13.81 -1.25
C SER A 58 -13.52 12.44 -1.92
N ALA A 59 -14.68 11.76 -2.03
CA ALA A 59 -14.75 10.53 -2.79
C ALA A 59 -14.37 10.79 -4.27
N GLY A 60 -13.56 9.91 -4.85
CA GLY A 60 -12.97 10.09 -6.19
C GLY A 60 -11.70 10.95 -6.23
N ASP A 61 -11.28 11.58 -5.12
CA ASP A 61 -10.00 12.27 -5.08
C ASP A 61 -8.82 11.30 -5.23
N ARG A 62 -7.71 11.81 -5.78
CA ARG A 62 -6.52 11.00 -6.07
C ARG A 62 -5.47 11.27 -5.01
N ALA A 63 -5.05 10.22 -4.32
CA ALA A 63 -3.93 10.30 -3.39
C ALA A 63 -2.79 9.39 -3.86
N ALA A 64 -1.57 9.95 -3.89
CA ALA A 64 -0.39 9.22 -4.31
C ALA A 64 0.44 8.68 -3.14
N ILE A 65 1.14 7.58 -3.36
CA ILE A 65 2.15 7.07 -2.44
C ILE A 65 3.50 6.97 -3.16
N TRP A 66 4.51 7.65 -2.59
CA TRP A 66 5.90 7.62 -3.02
C TRP A 66 6.80 7.22 -1.84
N ALA A 67 6.83 5.93 -1.57
CA ALA A 67 7.53 5.34 -0.43
C ALA A 67 7.97 3.89 -0.73
N PRO A 68 8.97 3.34 -0.03
CA PRO A 68 9.38 1.95 -0.17
C PRO A 68 8.36 0.97 0.42
N ASN A 69 8.66 -0.33 0.38
CA ASN A 69 7.82 -1.37 0.97
C ASN A 69 7.88 -1.31 2.51
N ILE A 70 6.91 -0.62 3.11
CA ILE A 70 6.76 -0.42 4.57
C ILE A 70 5.28 -0.55 4.97
N HIS A 71 5.01 -0.81 6.24
CA HIS A 71 3.62 -0.94 6.72
C HIS A 71 2.78 0.33 6.51
N GLN A 72 3.37 1.53 6.61
CA GLN A 72 2.63 2.78 6.35
C GLN A 72 2.15 2.87 4.90
N TRP A 73 2.87 2.27 3.95
CA TRP A 73 2.42 2.17 2.56
C TRP A 73 1.13 1.34 2.47
N VAL A 74 1.10 0.18 3.15
CA VAL A 74 -0.07 -0.71 3.21
C VAL A 74 -1.27 0.03 3.82
N THR A 75 -1.06 0.66 4.98
CA THR A 75 -2.10 1.42 5.68
C THR A 75 -2.61 2.58 4.82
N ALA A 76 -1.73 3.38 4.21
CA ALA A 76 -2.13 4.50 3.37
C ALA A 76 -2.93 4.05 2.14
N ALA A 77 -2.47 3.00 1.44
CA ALA A 77 -3.14 2.48 0.25
C ALA A 77 -4.57 2.03 0.55
N LEU A 78 -4.75 1.27 1.63
CA LEU A 78 -6.05 0.80 2.07
C LEU A 78 -6.92 1.95 2.59
N ALA A 79 -6.36 2.91 3.33
CA ALA A 79 -7.07 4.07 3.86
C ALA A 79 -7.60 5.02 2.77
N ILE A 80 -6.81 5.26 1.71
CA ILE A 80 -7.23 6.08 0.55
C ILE A 80 -8.50 5.50 -0.04
N GLN A 81 -8.51 4.18 -0.29
CA GLN A 81 -9.66 3.48 -0.84
C GLN A 81 -10.83 3.42 0.17
N TYR A 82 -10.54 3.26 1.46
CA TYR A 82 -11.54 3.29 2.53
C TYR A 82 -12.24 4.67 2.65
N ALA A 83 -11.52 5.75 2.34
CA ALA A 83 -12.07 7.10 2.24
C ALA A 83 -12.85 7.36 0.93
N GLY A 84 -12.93 6.37 0.04
CA GLY A 84 -13.55 6.46 -1.29
C GLY A 84 -12.67 7.11 -2.35
N GLY A 85 -11.37 7.25 -2.11
CA GLY A 85 -10.40 7.82 -3.05
C GLY A 85 -9.76 6.80 -3.97
N VAL A 86 -8.98 7.31 -4.91
CA VAL A 86 -8.22 6.53 -5.90
C VAL A 86 -6.74 6.56 -5.55
N LEU A 87 -6.13 5.37 -5.45
CA LEU A 87 -4.71 5.21 -5.19
C LEU A 87 -3.88 5.50 -6.45
N VAL A 88 -2.88 6.38 -6.35
CA VAL A 88 -1.84 6.57 -7.36
C VAL A 88 -0.52 6.04 -6.82
N THR A 89 0.19 5.22 -7.58
CA THR A 89 1.49 4.68 -7.13
C THR A 89 2.65 5.34 -7.86
N ILE A 90 3.73 5.65 -7.12
CA ILE A 90 4.93 6.27 -7.68
C ILE A 90 6.16 5.40 -7.39
N ASN A 91 6.96 5.16 -8.43
CA ASN A 91 8.19 4.40 -8.34
C ASN A 91 9.24 5.17 -7.53
N THR A 92 9.82 4.54 -6.51
CA THR A 92 10.89 5.13 -5.68
C THR A 92 12.19 5.38 -6.46
N ARG A 93 12.35 4.78 -7.65
CA ARG A 93 13.49 5.05 -8.55
C ARG A 93 13.32 6.31 -9.40
N TYR A 94 12.12 6.88 -9.48
CA TYR A 94 11.89 8.10 -10.24
C TYR A 94 12.56 9.31 -9.59
N LYS A 95 12.97 10.26 -10.42
CA LYS A 95 13.46 11.58 -10.00
C LYS A 95 12.31 12.57 -9.86
N GLY A 96 12.57 13.72 -9.25
CA GLY A 96 11.56 14.75 -8.96
C GLY A 96 10.69 15.14 -10.16
N ALA A 97 11.29 15.32 -11.34
CA ALA A 97 10.55 15.67 -12.56
C ALA A 97 9.60 14.55 -13.04
N GLU A 98 10.04 13.29 -12.96
CA GLU A 98 9.23 12.12 -13.34
C GLU A 98 8.07 11.95 -12.35
N ALA A 99 8.36 11.98 -11.04
CA ALA A 99 7.33 11.93 -10.00
C ALA A 99 6.32 13.08 -10.15
N ALA A 100 6.77 14.31 -10.40
CA ALA A 100 5.91 15.44 -10.63
C ALA A 100 5.03 15.30 -11.89
N GLN A 101 5.54 14.65 -12.94
CA GLN A 101 4.74 14.32 -14.11
C GLN A 101 3.60 13.34 -13.78
N ILE A 102 3.87 12.34 -12.93
CA ILE A 102 2.84 11.41 -12.44
C ILE A 102 1.80 12.14 -11.60
N LEU A 103 2.24 12.99 -10.66
CA LEU A 103 1.35 13.77 -9.80
C LEU A 103 0.41 14.68 -10.60
N ARG A 104 0.93 15.38 -11.61
CA ARG A 104 0.11 16.20 -12.53
C ARG A 104 -0.84 15.36 -13.38
N SER A 105 -0.33 14.27 -13.98
CA SER A 105 -1.14 13.44 -14.88
C SER A 105 -2.25 12.68 -14.13
N GLY A 106 -1.99 12.31 -12.88
CA GLY A 106 -2.98 11.72 -11.97
C GLY A 106 -3.87 12.77 -11.28
N GLN A 107 -3.57 14.07 -11.44
CA GLN A 107 -4.24 15.17 -10.75
C GLN A 107 -4.35 14.91 -9.23
N VAL A 108 -3.21 14.58 -8.64
CA VAL A 108 -3.12 14.13 -7.25
C VAL A 108 -3.31 15.29 -6.29
N SER A 109 -4.27 15.16 -5.36
CA SER A 109 -4.57 16.16 -4.33
C SER A 109 -3.81 15.95 -3.03
N THR A 110 -3.40 14.71 -2.74
CA THR A 110 -2.70 14.34 -1.51
C THR A 110 -1.55 13.38 -1.80
N LEU A 111 -0.37 13.62 -1.23
CA LEU A 111 0.81 12.77 -1.42
C LEU A 111 1.29 12.22 -0.07
N PHE A 112 1.38 10.89 0.06
CA PHE A 112 2.14 10.22 1.10
C PHE A 112 3.56 9.96 0.59
N CYS A 113 4.56 10.60 1.17
CA CYS A 113 5.93 10.58 0.70
C CYS A 113 6.88 10.11 1.80
N ILE A 114 7.79 9.18 1.52
CA ILE A 114 8.87 8.87 2.48
C ILE A 114 9.74 10.12 2.67
N GLY A 115 10.19 10.42 3.88
CA GLY A 115 11.08 11.56 4.11
C GLY A 115 12.44 11.35 3.46
N HIS A 116 13.22 10.42 4.01
CA HIS A 116 14.50 10.01 3.45
C HIS A 116 14.51 8.52 3.13
N PHE A 117 15.06 8.15 1.97
CA PHE A 117 15.30 6.76 1.60
C PHE A 117 16.48 6.67 0.62
N LEU A 118 17.42 5.75 0.87
CA LEU A 118 18.65 5.59 0.05
C LEU A 118 19.38 6.93 -0.18
N ASP A 119 19.66 7.64 0.92
CA ASP A 119 20.38 8.92 0.95
C ASP A 119 19.75 10.06 0.14
N GLN A 120 18.45 9.95 -0.16
CA GLN A 120 17.68 10.95 -0.89
C GLN A 120 16.57 11.52 -0.02
N ASP A 121 16.49 12.86 0.05
CA ASP A 121 15.31 13.60 0.53
C ASP A 121 14.26 13.64 -0.59
N TYR A 122 13.13 12.95 -0.41
CA TYR A 122 12.10 12.83 -1.44
C TYR A 122 11.19 14.07 -1.51
N PRO A 123 10.67 14.62 -0.40
CA PRO A 123 9.98 15.91 -0.42
C PRO A 123 10.82 17.01 -1.07
N GLY A 124 12.12 17.05 -0.78
CA GLY A 124 13.06 18.00 -1.39
C GLY A 124 13.13 17.91 -2.92
N LEU A 125 12.95 16.72 -3.51
CA LEU A 125 12.92 16.54 -4.97
C LEU A 125 11.74 17.24 -5.66
N LEU A 126 10.69 17.59 -4.93
CA LEU A 126 9.50 18.25 -5.46
C LEU A 126 9.50 19.77 -5.23
N ALA A 127 10.46 20.32 -4.47
CA ALA A 127 10.46 21.72 -4.05
C ALA A 127 10.38 22.72 -5.22
N GLU A 128 10.98 22.38 -6.36
CA GLU A 128 11.01 23.23 -7.56
C GLU A 128 9.95 22.86 -8.61
N GLN A 129 9.06 21.91 -8.30
CA GLN A 129 8.06 21.39 -9.24
C GLN A 129 6.73 22.11 -9.08
N SER A 130 6.12 22.52 -10.20
CA SER A 130 4.74 23.05 -10.19
C SER A 130 3.73 21.90 -10.11
N LEU A 131 2.94 21.90 -9.03
CA LEU A 131 1.95 20.87 -8.69
C LEU A 131 0.63 21.54 -8.25
N PRO A 132 -0.13 22.14 -9.18
CA PRO A 132 -1.28 23.00 -8.84
C PRO A 132 -2.42 22.25 -8.12
N ASP A 133 -2.56 20.95 -8.38
CA ASP A 133 -3.59 20.12 -7.76
C ASP A 133 -3.16 19.56 -6.39
N LEU A 134 -1.86 19.56 -6.07
CA LEU A 134 -1.36 18.97 -4.83
C LEU A 134 -1.57 19.92 -3.65
N HIS A 135 -2.50 19.59 -2.77
CA HIS A 135 -2.87 20.43 -1.63
C HIS A 135 -2.12 20.07 -0.35
N GLN A 136 -1.74 18.79 -0.19
CA GLN A 136 -1.08 18.31 1.03
C GLN A 136 -0.07 17.21 0.74
N THR A 137 1.08 17.29 1.41
CA THR A 137 2.08 16.22 1.47
C THR A 137 2.21 15.74 2.92
N ILE A 138 2.04 14.43 3.11
CA ILE A 138 2.21 13.73 4.38
C ILE A 138 3.55 13.00 4.32
N VAL A 139 4.47 13.35 5.21
CA VAL A 139 5.82 12.78 5.24
C VAL A 139 5.88 11.58 6.17
N ILE A 140 6.28 10.42 5.64
CA ILE A 140 6.52 9.20 6.40
C ILE A 140 7.96 9.22 6.91
N GLY A 141 8.15 9.13 8.24
CA GLY A 141 9.45 9.27 8.87
C GLY A 141 9.86 10.73 9.09
N GLN A 142 11.16 11.02 9.02
CA GLN A 142 11.66 12.37 9.30
C GLN A 142 11.40 13.34 8.16
N SER A 143 10.77 14.47 8.47
CA SER A 143 10.60 15.58 7.53
C SER A 143 11.85 16.46 7.49
N SER A 144 12.33 16.78 6.28
CA SER A 144 13.33 17.82 6.03
C SER A 144 12.72 19.23 5.99
N VAL A 145 11.39 19.33 5.85
CA VAL A 145 10.68 20.60 5.67
C VAL A 145 9.71 20.81 6.83
N GLN A 146 9.94 21.85 7.64
CA GLN A 146 9.17 22.13 8.88
C GLN A 146 7.67 22.36 8.66
N THR A 147 7.25 22.78 7.47
CA THR A 147 5.85 23.10 7.16
C THR A 147 5.03 21.89 6.71
N GLN A 148 5.65 20.72 6.53
CA GLN A 148 4.96 19.53 6.07
C GLN A 148 4.37 18.73 7.24
N THR A 149 3.18 18.17 7.04
CA THR A 149 2.52 17.29 8.01
C THR A 149 3.28 15.97 8.09
N THR A 150 3.65 15.53 9.28
CA THR A 150 4.25 14.20 9.47
C THR A 150 3.16 13.11 9.47
N TRP A 151 3.55 11.87 9.24
CA TRP A 151 2.65 10.71 9.35
C TRP A 151 1.97 10.62 10.71
N ASP A 152 2.70 10.90 11.79
CA ASP A 152 2.19 10.81 13.15
C ASP A 152 1.19 11.94 13.44
N ASP A 153 1.50 13.18 13.03
CA ASP A 153 0.56 14.31 13.14
C ASP A 153 -0.72 14.05 12.33
N PHE A 154 -0.58 13.47 11.14
CA PHE A 154 -1.73 13.11 10.30
C PHE A 154 -2.58 12.02 10.94
N CYS A 155 -1.94 11.01 11.56
CA CYS A 155 -2.65 10.00 12.34
C CYS A 155 -3.40 10.64 13.52
N GLN A 156 -2.76 11.54 14.26
CA GLN A 156 -3.38 12.24 15.38
C GLN A 156 -4.59 13.06 14.94
N GLN A 157 -4.48 13.80 13.83
CA GLN A 157 -5.61 14.54 13.23
C GLN A 157 -6.80 13.61 12.95
N GLY A 158 -6.54 12.39 12.50
CA GLY A 158 -7.57 11.37 12.29
C GLY A 158 -8.24 10.90 13.58
N GLU A 159 -7.47 10.74 14.66
CA GLU A 159 -8.01 10.38 15.98
C GLU A 159 -8.88 11.50 16.54
N ASP A 160 -8.39 12.73 16.47
CA ASP A 160 -9.11 13.91 16.94
C ASP A 160 -10.43 14.07 16.16
N TYR A 161 -10.40 13.86 14.85
CA TYR A 161 -11.59 13.87 14.01
C TYR A 161 -12.61 12.81 14.47
N LEU A 162 -12.17 11.56 14.67
CA LEU A 162 -13.03 10.47 15.10
C LEU A 162 -13.59 10.68 16.51
N ALA A 163 -12.79 11.24 17.42
CA ALA A 163 -13.24 11.58 18.77
C ALA A 163 -14.31 12.66 18.76
N GLN A 164 -14.19 13.64 17.86
CA GLN A 164 -15.13 14.77 17.76
C GLN A 164 -16.40 14.43 16.98
N HIS A 165 -16.30 13.68 15.88
CA HIS A 165 -17.40 13.50 14.91
C HIS A 165 -17.96 12.08 14.88
N GLY A 166 -17.31 11.12 15.55
CA GLY A 166 -17.62 9.71 15.43
C GLY A 166 -17.16 9.08 14.10
N PRO A 167 -17.31 7.76 13.95
CA PRO A 167 -16.86 7.03 12.78
C PRO A 167 -17.84 7.03 11.60
N GLU A 168 -19.05 7.55 11.75
CA GLU A 168 -20.17 7.29 10.86
C GLU A 168 -19.91 7.74 9.42
N LEU A 169 -19.24 8.87 9.23
CA LEU A 169 -18.92 9.37 7.88
C LEU A 169 -17.86 8.49 7.21
N VAL A 170 -16.82 8.09 7.94
CA VAL A 170 -15.76 7.20 7.42
C VAL A 170 -16.37 5.87 6.98
N ASP A 171 -17.17 5.26 7.84
CA ASP A 171 -17.84 3.99 7.56
C ASP A 171 -18.90 4.11 6.45
N ARG A 172 -19.51 5.29 6.28
CA ARG A 172 -20.41 5.56 5.16
C ARG A 172 -19.66 5.65 3.84
N ARG A 173 -18.50 6.32 3.81
CA ARG A 173 -17.68 6.41 2.59
C ARG A 173 -17.17 5.04 2.15
N ALA A 174 -16.66 4.24 3.07
CA ALA A 174 -16.22 2.88 2.80
C ALA A 174 -17.34 2.03 2.17
N ARG A 175 -18.55 2.05 2.76
CA ARG A 175 -19.73 1.33 2.25
C ARG A 175 -20.30 1.88 0.95
N ALA A 176 -19.96 3.12 0.59
CA ALA A 176 -20.44 3.75 -0.65
C ALA A 176 -19.59 3.36 -1.86
N VAL A 177 -18.36 2.88 -1.67
CA VAL A 177 -17.51 2.39 -2.75
C VAL A 177 -18.21 1.24 -3.47
N GLN A 178 -18.18 1.27 -4.80
CA GLN A 178 -18.78 0.27 -5.68
C GLN A 178 -17.70 -0.53 -6.41
N ALA A 179 -18.05 -1.73 -6.86
CA ALA A 179 -17.15 -2.63 -7.56
C ALA A 179 -16.55 -2.02 -8.85
N ASN A 180 -17.28 -1.12 -9.51
CA ASN A 180 -16.88 -0.45 -10.75
C ASN A 180 -16.16 0.89 -10.51
N ASP A 181 -16.06 1.37 -9.27
CA ASP A 181 -15.29 2.57 -8.96
C ASP A 181 -13.80 2.32 -9.20
N ILE A 182 -13.09 3.37 -9.65
CA ILE A 182 -11.66 3.30 -9.88
C ILE A 182 -10.96 3.12 -8.53
N SER A 183 -10.22 2.02 -8.42
CA SER A 183 -9.44 1.66 -7.24
C SER A 183 -8.07 2.31 -7.26
N ASP A 184 -7.41 2.27 -8.42
CA ASP A 184 -6.02 2.61 -8.55
C ASP A 184 -5.62 3.02 -9.98
N LEU A 185 -4.58 3.85 -10.05
CA LEU A 185 -3.89 4.31 -11.25
C LEU A 185 -2.42 3.84 -11.19
N LEU A 186 -2.07 2.87 -12.02
CA LEU A 186 -0.68 2.42 -12.18
C LEU A 186 -0.09 3.01 -13.45
N PHE A 187 0.98 3.77 -13.31
CA PHE A 187 1.61 4.39 -14.47
C PHE A 187 2.60 3.45 -15.15
N THR A 188 2.52 3.40 -16.48
CA THR A 188 3.43 2.65 -17.34
C THR A 188 4.22 3.61 -18.20
N SER A 189 5.46 3.23 -18.57
CA SER A 189 6.24 3.94 -19.58
C SER A 189 5.50 3.82 -20.92
N GLY A 190 4.83 4.89 -21.33
CA GLY A 190 4.18 4.94 -22.62
C GLY A 190 5.22 4.87 -23.75
N THR A 191 4.86 4.25 -24.88
CA THR A 191 5.71 4.21 -26.08
C THR A 191 6.00 5.61 -26.65
N THR A 192 5.22 6.62 -26.25
CA THR A 192 5.31 8.01 -26.69
C THR A 192 6.07 8.92 -25.71
N GLY A 193 6.80 8.34 -24.74
CA GLY A 193 7.62 9.08 -23.77
C GLY A 193 6.88 9.62 -22.55
N SER A 194 5.60 9.98 -22.66
CA SER A 194 4.77 10.35 -21.50
C SER A 194 4.18 9.12 -20.81
N PRO A 195 4.25 9.02 -19.47
CA PRO A 195 3.68 7.91 -18.73
C PRO A 195 2.16 7.94 -18.81
N LYS A 196 1.54 6.77 -18.97
CA LYS A 196 0.08 6.62 -19.05
C LYS A 196 -0.42 5.87 -17.83
N GLY A 197 -1.43 6.43 -17.15
CA GLY A 197 -2.08 5.83 -16.01
C GLY A 197 -3.07 4.75 -16.45
N VAL A 198 -2.86 3.52 -16.02
CA VAL A 198 -3.80 2.42 -16.19
C VAL A 198 -4.80 2.47 -15.06
N MET A 199 -6.05 2.81 -15.38
CA MET A 199 -7.15 2.83 -14.43
C MET A 199 -7.70 1.42 -14.25
N THR A 200 -7.79 0.94 -13.01
CA THR A 200 -8.43 -0.35 -12.70
C THR A 200 -9.47 -0.19 -11.60
N ALA A 201 -10.56 -0.95 -11.71
CA ALA A 201 -11.66 -0.93 -10.75
C ALA A 201 -11.46 -1.93 -9.60
N HIS A 202 -12.15 -1.70 -8.48
CA HIS A 202 -12.09 -2.56 -7.31
C HIS A 202 -12.46 -4.02 -7.63
N GLY A 203 -13.66 -4.25 -8.17
CA GLY A 203 -14.20 -5.58 -8.42
C GLY A 203 -13.35 -6.37 -9.43
N GLN A 204 -12.85 -5.68 -10.47
CA GLN A 204 -11.93 -6.28 -11.45
C GLN A 204 -10.64 -6.79 -10.79
N ASN A 205 -10.04 -5.96 -9.93
CA ASN A 205 -8.84 -6.35 -9.18
C ASN A 205 -9.15 -7.54 -8.26
N LEU A 206 -10.22 -7.45 -7.46
CA LEU A 206 -10.51 -8.50 -6.50
C LEU A 206 -10.83 -9.84 -7.18
N ALA A 207 -11.60 -9.83 -8.27
CA ALA A 207 -11.89 -11.04 -9.04
C ALA A 207 -10.62 -11.70 -9.59
N THR A 208 -9.72 -10.89 -10.18
CA THR A 208 -8.46 -11.39 -10.77
C THR A 208 -7.56 -12.01 -9.70
N PHE A 209 -7.35 -11.31 -8.58
CA PHE A 209 -6.41 -11.77 -7.56
C PHE A 209 -6.98 -12.85 -6.65
N ARG A 210 -8.31 -12.99 -6.57
CA ARG A 210 -8.95 -14.16 -5.95
C ARG A 210 -8.63 -15.43 -6.73
N GLN A 211 -8.80 -15.43 -8.04
CA GLN A 211 -8.42 -16.55 -8.91
C GLN A 211 -6.91 -16.82 -8.85
N TRP A 212 -6.10 -15.77 -8.93
CA TRP A 212 -4.64 -15.90 -8.86
C TRP A 212 -4.17 -16.55 -7.54
N THR A 213 -4.72 -16.12 -6.40
CA THR A 213 -4.35 -16.70 -5.08
C THR A 213 -4.84 -18.12 -4.90
N GLU A 214 -5.97 -18.50 -5.52
CA GLU A 214 -6.47 -19.88 -5.52
C GLU A 214 -5.53 -20.82 -6.28
N ILE A 215 -5.08 -20.41 -7.46
CA ILE A 215 -4.12 -21.15 -8.27
C ILE A 215 -2.78 -21.31 -7.53
N LEU A 216 -2.34 -20.27 -6.82
CA LEU A 216 -1.11 -20.32 -6.03
C LEU A 216 -1.23 -21.21 -4.79
N GLY A 217 -2.45 -21.49 -4.31
CA GLY A 217 -2.69 -22.20 -3.05
C GLY A 217 -2.40 -21.38 -1.79
N LEU A 218 -2.39 -20.04 -1.91
CA LEU A 218 -2.11 -19.15 -0.79
C LEU A 218 -3.22 -19.26 0.29
N ASN A 219 -2.82 -19.40 1.55
CA ASN A 219 -3.73 -19.59 2.68
C ASN A 219 -3.28 -18.78 3.91
N ALA A 220 -4.04 -18.90 5.00
CA ALA A 220 -3.83 -18.08 6.18
C ALA A 220 -2.53 -18.41 6.94
N ASP A 221 -1.99 -19.62 6.80
CA ASP A 221 -0.75 -20.00 7.48
C ASP A 221 0.50 -19.47 6.77
N ASP A 222 0.33 -18.87 5.58
CA ASP A 222 1.46 -18.39 4.79
C ASP A 222 2.11 -17.14 5.37
N ARG A 223 3.45 -17.13 5.29
CA ARG A 223 4.32 -15.99 5.57
C ARG A 223 4.95 -15.55 4.25
N TYR A 224 4.44 -14.45 3.72
CA TYR A 224 4.66 -14.00 2.36
C TYR A 224 5.65 -12.83 2.32
N LEU A 225 6.91 -13.13 1.95
CA LEU A 225 8.00 -12.15 1.89
C LEU A 225 7.93 -11.35 0.59
N VAL A 226 7.38 -10.13 0.64
CA VAL A 226 7.14 -9.32 -0.56
C VAL A 226 8.26 -8.31 -0.80
N ILE A 227 9.14 -8.68 -1.72
CA ILE A 227 10.27 -7.87 -2.21
C ILE A 227 9.86 -7.04 -3.43
N ASN A 228 8.87 -7.53 -4.19
CA ASN A 228 8.32 -6.81 -5.32
C ASN A 228 7.79 -5.44 -4.86
N PRO A 229 8.13 -4.34 -5.55
CA PRO A 229 7.75 -3.02 -5.08
C PRO A 229 6.23 -2.85 -5.03
N PHE A 230 5.72 -2.27 -3.94
CA PHE A 230 4.29 -2.03 -3.75
C PHE A 230 3.71 -1.05 -4.78
N PHE A 231 4.52 -0.16 -5.35
CA PHE A 231 4.04 0.71 -6.42
C PHE A 231 3.73 -0.03 -7.75
N HIS A 232 4.08 -1.32 -7.87
CA HIS A 232 3.72 -2.16 -9.00
C HIS A 232 2.57 -3.12 -8.65
N SER A 233 1.82 -3.53 -9.68
CA SER A 233 0.72 -4.51 -9.55
C SER A 233 1.13 -5.79 -8.81
N PHE A 234 2.38 -6.24 -8.98
CA PHE A 234 2.88 -7.43 -8.28
C PHE A 234 2.93 -7.21 -6.77
N GLY A 235 3.60 -6.15 -6.28
CA GLY A 235 3.70 -5.90 -4.83
C GLY A 235 2.36 -5.51 -4.21
N TYR A 236 1.59 -4.65 -4.87
CA TYR A 236 0.29 -4.22 -4.35
C TYR A 236 -0.77 -5.32 -4.45
N LYS A 237 -1.06 -5.82 -5.65
CA LYS A 237 -2.22 -6.69 -5.86
C LYS A 237 -1.92 -8.16 -5.58
N ALA A 238 -0.80 -8.68 -6.09
CA ALA A 238 -0.34 -10.05 -5.81
C ALA A 238 0.37 -10.20 -4.45
N GLY A 239 0.65 -9.09 -3.75
CA GLY A 239 1.17 -9.08 -2.38
C GLY A 239 0.11 -8.68 -1.37
N ILE A 240 -0.19 -7.38 -1.26
CA ILE A 240 -1.09 -6.84 -0.22
C ILE A 240 -2.52 -7.39 -0.36
N LEU A 241 -3.16 -7.26 -1.52
CA LEU A 241 -4.54 -7.73 -1.68
C LEU A 241 -4.61 -9.26 -1.56
N ALA A 242 -3.62 -9.98 -2.09
CA ALA A 242 -3.52 -11.43 -1.93
C ALA A 242 -3.46 -11.87 -0.46
N CYS A 243 -2.60 -11.23 0.35
CA CYS A 243 -2.51 -11.50 1.78
C CYS A 243 -3.82 -11.16 2.50
N LEU A 244 -4.43 -10.02 2.16
CA LEU A 244 -5.69 -9.59 2.73
C LEU A 244 -6.82 -10.60 2.44
N MET A 245 -6.89 -11.13 1.21
CA MET A 245 -7.88 -12.13 0.78
C MET A 245 -7.72 -13.49 1.46
N ARG A 246 -6.48 -13.92 1.69
CA ARG A 246 -6.18 -15.27 2.16
C ARG A 246 -5.85 -15.34 3.64
N GLY A 247 -5.81 -14.19 4.31
CA GLY A 247 -5.42 -14.10 5.70
C GLY A 247 -3.93 -14.35 5.92
N ALA A 248 -3.10 -14.30 4.88
CA ALA A 248 -1.65 -14.54 4.99
C ALA A 248 -0.95 -13.37 5.69
N THR A 249 0.20 -13.64 6.29
CA THR A 249 1.05 -12.60 6.87
C THR A 249 1.95 -12.03 5.77
N LEU A 250 1.80 -10.74 5.49
CA LEU A 250 2.63 -9.95 4.59
C LEU A 250 3.90 -9.49 5.30
N LEU A 251 5.06 -9.77 4.71
CA LEU A 251 6.35 -9.29 5.20
C LEU A 251 6.97 -8.36 4.15
N PRO A 252 6.84 -7.03 4.29
CA PRO A 252 7.48 -6.08 3.38
C PRO A 252 9.01 -6.22 3.39
N HIS A 253 9.63 -5.99 2.23
CA HIS A 253 11.07 -5.86 2.13
C HIS A 253 11.45 -4.75 1.14
N GLN A 254 12.27 -3.81 1.59
CA GLN A 254 12.52 -2.55 0.89
C GLN A 254 13.53 -2.68 -0.25
N VAL A 255 14.68 -3.32 0.01
CA VAL A 255 15.81 -3.39 -0.92
C VAL A 255 16.32 -4.82 -0.94
N PHE A 256 16.32 -5.44 -2.11
CA PHE A 256 16.80 -6.80 -2.27
C PHE A 256 18.30 -6.91 -2.00
N ASP A 257 18.65 -7.83 -1.10
CA ASP A 257 19.99 -8.36 -0.90
C ASP A 257 19.88 -9.88 -0.71
N ALA A 258 20.64 -10.65 -1.48
CA ALA A 258 20.48 -12.11 -1.52
C ALA A 258 20.75 -12.77 -0.15
N ASP A 259 21.77 -12.29 0.57
CA ASP A 259 22.18 -12.90 1.84
C ASP A 259 21.20 -12.55 2.96
N ILE A 260 20.71 -11.30 2.97
CA ILE A 260 19.65 -10.88 3.89
C ILE A 260 18.37 -11.69 3.63
N ILE A 261 17.98 -11.90 2.36
CA ILE A 261 16.81 -12.68 2.02
C ILE A 261 16.94 -14.15 2.46
N LEU A 262 18.09 -14.78 2.20
CA LEU A 262 18.35 -16.16 2.65
C LEU A 262 18.24 -16.28 4.18
N ALA A 263 18.83 -15.33 4.92
CA ALA A 263 18.73 -15.29 6.38
C ALA A 263 17.28 -15.12 6.86
N ARG A 264 16.51 -14.22 6.23
CA ARG A 264 15.09 -14.00 6.56
C ARG A 264 14.25 -15.23 6.26
N ILE A 265 14.47 -15.92 5.14
CA ILE A 265 13.73 -17.16 4.80
C ILE A 265 13.80 -18.16 5.96
N GLN A 266 15.00 -18.38 6.50
CA GLN A 266 15.21 -19.31 7.61
C GLN A 266 14.66 -18.76 8.93
N HIS A 267 15.02 -17.54 9.31
CA HIS A 267 14.69 -16.98 10.62
C HIS A 267 13.19 -16.69 10.78
N GLU A 268 12.56 -16.20 9.73
CA GLU A 268 11.15 -15.81 9.72
C GLU A 268 10.26 -16.92 9.16
N ALA A 269 10.78 -18.13 8.89
CA ALA A 269 10.00 -19.27 8.37
C ALA A 269 9.12 -18.90 7.17
N ILE A 270 9.71 -18.25 6.17
CA ILE A 270 9.00 -17.77 4.98
C ILE A 270 8.48 -18.96 4.17
N THR A 271 7.19 -18.94 3.83
CA THR A 271 6.54 -20.01 3.05
C THR A 271 6.32 -19.62 1.59
N VAL A 272 6.23 -18.31 1.31
CA VAL A 272 6.02 -17.78 -0.04
C VAL A 272 7.00 -16.65 -0.32
N LEU A 273 7.74 -16.79 -1.43
CA LEU A 273 8.69 -15.81 -1.94
C LEU A 273 8.36 -15.50 -3.42
N PRO A 274 7.66 -14.39 -3.71
CA PRO A 274 7.41 -13.99 -5.08
C PRO A 274 8.67 -13.32 -5.64
N GLY A 275 8.91 -13.46 -6.94
CA GLY A 275 10.04 -12.79 -7.54
C GLY A 275 10.12 -12.99 -9.05
N PRO A 276 10.80 -12.08 -9.77
CA PRO A 276 11.20 -12.34 -11.14
C PRO A 276 12.25 -13.46 -11.19
N PRO A 277 12.44 -14.12 -12.35
CA PRO A 277 13.44 -15.18 -12.50
C PRO A 277 14.86 -14.78 -12.04
N THR A 278 15.25 -13.53 -12.27
CA THR A 278 16.55 -12.99 -11.87
C THR A 278 16.77 -12.99 -10.36
N LEU A 279 15.72 -12.81 -9.56
CA LEU A 279 15.80 -12.89 -8.11
C LEU A 279 16.23 -14.29 -7.66
N PHE A 280 15.60 -15.33 -8.22
CA PHE A 280 15.94 -16.71 -7.89
C PHE A 280 17.33 -17.10 -8.38
N GLN A 281 17.77 -16.58 -9.53
CA GLN A 281 19.15 -16.74 -10.00
C GLN A 281 20.15 -16.15 -9.02
N SER A 282 19.90 -14.94 -8.50
CA SER A 282 20.77 -14.31 -7.48
C SER A 282 20.82 -15.12 -6.18
N LEU A 283 19.70 -15.68 -5.72
CA LEU A 283 19.67 -16.52 -4.52
C LEU A 283 20.45 -17.84 -4.73
N LEU A 284 20.27 -18.49 -5.88
CA LEU A 284 21.00 -19.72 -6.23
C LEU A 284 22.51 -19.50 -6.38
N ALA A 285 22.90 -18.30 -6.82
CA ALA A 285 24.30 -17.90 -6.98
C ALA A 285 24.95 -17.35 -5.70
N SER A 286 24.19 -17.12 -4.62
CA SER A 286 24.77 -16.61 -3.37
C SER A 286 25.80 -17.61 -2.81
N PRO A 287 27.01 -17.15 -2.46
CA PRO A 287 28.04 -18.01 -1.86
C PRO A 287 27.64 -18.49 -0.45
N ASN A 288 26.68 -17.82 0.19
CA ASN A 288 26.21 -18.10 1.55
C ASN A 288 24.99 -19.04 1.58
N ARG A 289 24.55 -19.56 0.43
CA ARG A 289 23.47 -20.55 0.35
C ARG A 289 23.93 -21.87 0.97
N GLN A 290 23.41 -22.20 2.15
CA GLN A 290 23.59 -23.52 2.76
C GLN A 290 22.64 -24.52 2.09
N ASN A 291 23.14 -25.73 1.80
CA ASN A 291 22.37 -26.81 1.15
C ASN A 291 21.33 -27.42 2.09
#